data_AF-A0A101XL33-F1
#
_entry.id   AF-A0A101XL33-F1
#
_cell.length_a   1.000
_cell.length_b   1.000
_cell.length_c   1.000
_cell.angle_alpha   90.00
_cell.angle_beta   90.00
_cell.angle_gamma   90.00
#
_symmetry.space_group_name_H-M   'P 1'
#
loop_
_entity.id
_entity.type
_entity.pdbx_description
1 polymer ?
#
loop_
_entity_poly.entity_id
_entity_poly.type
_entity_poly.pdbx_seq_one_letter_code
_entity_poly.pdbx_strand_id
1 'polypeptide(L)'
;LHACRSTLEDPLRLGNFVYVGVYQGLITKSNFIGSFTPIISYEAVGVPTELLLGNYTNFMAVVQSRIPVVFRYLVFNEYGNGTMINTLPLITVNESTSLTIPLSGGYDCSSYVVNATFLTPTQIVPIPVVINQEPPITYFTSNVTIVKTSPTTELMLLEPGDIVIAETPITSASYIMYVCRKLNEAFEGYNLIYAMVYLGPININVTESSIAHLPGAINNNELRAINEVFQKLVGGGYRLVNYSAGPENLLRSGKGSIMDFVTVAMYVLRVYGIPARAAFGFYGVYYNGQYIFSSSTGLLWDEAYTNGGWVMFLPTPSYGSSMLGFGYGQCVIFSNCWLNPRSTLGYWLFNICDH
;
A
#
# COMPACT_ATOMS: atom_id res chain seq x y z
N LEU A 1 -18.26 -37.99 -3.00
CA LEU A 1 -19.10 -37.03 -2.25
C LEU A 1 -18.48 -35.65 -2.44
N HIS A 2 -18.89 -34.97 -3.52
CA HIS A 2 -18.55 -33.57 -3.76
C HIS A 2 -19.42 -32.73 -2.82
N ALA A 3 -18.80 -32.08 -1.84
CA ALA A 3 -19.45 -31.03 -1.05
C ALA A 3 -19.03 -29.68 -1.65
N CYS A 4 -20.02 -28.91 -2.11
CA CYS A 4 -19.85 -27.54 -2.57
C CYS A 4 -19.19 -26.69 -1.48
N ARG A 5 -18.06 -26.08 -1.84
CA ARG A 5 -17.28 -25.17 -1.02
C ARG A 5 -17.74 -23.75 -1.35
N SER A 6 -18.59 -23.17 -0.52
CA SER A 6 -18.87 -21.73 -0.52
C SER A 6 -18.45 -21.18 0.84
N THR A 7 -17.25 -20.63 0.92
CA THR A 7 -16.73 -19.90 2.07
C THR A 7 -16.71 -18.42 1.70
N LEU A 8 -17.72 -17.70 2.18
CA LEU A 8 -17.82 -16.25 2.14
C LEU A 8 -17.48 -15.75 3.56
N GLU A 9 -16.42 -14.96 3.71
CA GLU A 9 -16.29 -14.00 4.81
C GLU A 9 -16.30 -12.58 4.22
N ASP A 10 -17.23 -12.35 3.30
CA ASP A 10 -17.63 -11.01 2.90
C ASP A 10 -18.63 -10.47 3.94
N PRO A 11 -18.80 -9.14 4.04
CA PRO A 11 -19.99 -8.62 4.69
C PRO A 11 -21.24 -9.29 4.11
N LEU A 12 -22.17 -9.68 5.00
CA LEU A 12 -23.32 -10.48 4.61
C LEU A 12 -24.10 -9.71 3.53
N ARG A 13 -24.18 -10.24 2.31
CA ARG A 13 -24.94 -9.62 1.20
C ARG A 13 -26.31 -10.27 1.11
N LEU A 14 -27.36 -9.49 1.39
CA LEU A 14 -28.77 -9.87 1.16
C LEU A 14 -29.34 -8.90 0.13
N GLY A 15 -29.35 -9.31 -1.14
CA GLY A 15 -29.72 -8.43 -2.26
C GLY A 15 -28.62 -7.39 -2.53
N ASN A 16 -29.00 -6.11 -2.63
CA ASN A 16 -28.08 -5.00 -2.89
C ASN A 16 -27.47 -4.40 -1.62
N PHE A 17 -27.86 -4.88 -0.44
CA PHE A 17 -27.41 -4.35 0.84
C PHE A 17 -26.22 -5.14 1.36
N VAL A 18 -25.29 -4.39 1.94
CA VAL A 18 -24.10 -4.95 2.57
C VAL A 18 -24.19 -4.60 4.06
N TYR A 19 -23.99 -5.61 4.92
CA TYR A 19 -24.24 -5.47 6.37
C TYR A 19 -22.93 -5.40 7.15
N VAL A 20 -22.79 -4.40 8.04
CA VAL A 20 -21.72 -4.36 9.07
C VAL A 20 -22.26 -4.96 10.35
N GLY A 21 -21.46 -5.76 11.06
CA GLY A 21 -21.88 -6.41 12.30
C GLY A 21 -20.82 -6.43 13.39
N VAL A 22 -21.26 -6.67 14.62
CA VAL A 22 -20.36 -7.00 15.72
C VAL A 22 -20.01 -8.47 15.62
N TYR A 23 -18.72 -8.74 15.70
CA TYR A 23 -18.18 -10.07 15.84
C TYR A 23 -17.91 -10.41 17.31
N GLN A 24 -18.29 -11.62 17.73
CA GLN A 24 -17.82 -12.26 18.96
C GLN A 24 -17.27 -13.66 18.67
N GLY A 25 -15.97 -13.88 18.85
CA GLY A 25 -15.34 -15.20 18.63
C GLY A 25 -13.81 -15.15 18.45
N LEU A 26 -13.24 -16.24 17.93
CA LEU A 26 -11.83 -16.33 17.50
C LEU A 26 -11.66 -16.31 15.96
N ILE A 27 -10.96 -15.30 15.42
CA ILE A 27 -10.55 -15.28 14.00
C ILE A 27 -9.15 -15.87 13.92
N THR A 28 -8.97 -16.92 13.14
CA THR A 28 -7.68 -17.50 12.81
C THR A 28 -7.42 -17.33 11.31
N LYS A 29 -6.18 -17.57 10.85
CA LYS A 29 -5.76 -17.43 9.45
C LYS A 29 -6.64 -18.17 8.41
N SER A 30 -7.46 -19.12 8.85
CA SER A 30 -8.29 -19.93 7.96
C SER A 30 -9.71 -20.16 8.45
N ASN A 31 -10.05 -19.76 9.68
CA ASN A 31 -11.35 -20.04 10.26
C ASN A 31 -11.78 -18.92 11.21
N PHE A 32 -13.05 -18.57 11.10
CA PHE A 32 -13.82 -17.90 12.12
C PHE A 32 -14.56 -18.92 13.00
N ILE A 33 -14.49 -18.76 14.33
CA ILE A 33 -15.30 -19.51 15.28
C ILE A 33 -15.99 -18.52 16.20
N GLY A 34 -17.27 -18.24 15.97
CA GLY A 34 -18.01 -17.25 16.75
C GLY A 34 -19.42 -16.94 16.22
N SER A 35 -19.95 -15.80 16.64
CA SER A 35 -21.23 -15.25 16.20
C SER A 35 -21.04 -13.87 15.55
N PHE A 36 -21.78 -13.62 14.46
CA PHE A 36 -21.86 -12.32 13.80
C PHE A 36 -23.27 -11.74 13.99
N THR A 37 -23.35 -10.52 14.51
CA THR A 37 -24.63 -9.79 14.68
C THR A 37 -24.65 -8.60 13.74
N PRO A 38 -25.45 -8.61 12.64
CA PRO A 38 -25.55 -7.46 11.75
C PRO A 38 -26.20 -6.27 12.48
N ILE A 39 -25.63 -5.07 12.31
CA ILE A 39 -26.08 -3.84 12.96
C ILE A 39 -26.75 -2.90 11.95
N ILE A 40 -26.17 -2.70 10.75
CA ILE A 40 -26.63 -1.69 9.77
C ILE A 40 -26.46 -2.21 8.33
N SER A 41 -27.43 -1.90 7.47
CA SER A 41 -27.32 -1.98 6.00
C SER A 41 -27.00 -0.60 5.42
N TYR A 42 -26.02 -0.51 4.51
CA TYR A 42 -25.70 0.74 3.80
C TYR A 42 -25.65 0.51 2.29
N GLU A 43 -25.79 1.61 1.54
CA GLU A 43 -25.60 1.62 0.09
C GLU A 43 -24.11 1.74 -0.24
N ALA A 44 -23.65 0.96 -1.22
CA ALA A 44 -22.25 1.00 -1.65
C ALA A 44 -21.90 2.36 -2.26
N VAL A 45 -20.75 2.91 -1.87
CA VAL A 45 -20.28 4.21 -2.39
C VAL A 45 -19.56 4.00 -3.74
N GLY A 46 -19.96 4.77 -4.76
CA GLY A 46 -19.42 4.68 -6.11
C GLY A 46 -18.03 5.32 -6.25
N VAL A 47 -16.98 4.57 -5.93
CA VAL A 47 -15.58 4.94 -6.21
C VAL A 47 -15.11 4.20 -7.46
N PRO A 48 -14.19 4.77 -8.28
CA PRO A 48 -13.58 4.01 -9.37
C PRO A 48 -13.03 2.67 -8.89
N THR A 49 -13.58 1.58 -9.42
CA THR A 49 -13.22 0.21 -9.05
C THR A 49 -12.14 -0.37 -9.95
N GLU A 50 -11.73 0.32 -11.02
CA GLU A 50 -10.73 -0.18 -11.95
C GLU A 50 -9.61 0.84 -12.13
N LEU A 51 -8.37 0.34 -12.18
CA LEU A 51 -7.22 1.16 -12.49
C LEU A 51 -7.11 1.36 -14.02
N LEU A 52 -7.86 2.33 -14.54
CA LEU A 52 -7.77 2.72 -15.94
C LEU A 52 -6.72 3.83 -16.12
N LEU A 53 -5.81 3.60 -17.07
CA LEU A 53 -4.86 4.61 -17.55
C LEU A 53 -5.64 5.85 -18.01
N GLY A 54 -5.43 6.98 -17.32
CA GLY A 54 -6.09 8.25 -17.66
C GLY A 54 -7.02 8.81 -16.57
N ASN A 55 -7.57 7.97 -15.68
CA ASN A 55 -8.57 8.41 -14.69
C ASN A 55 -8.04 9.43 -13.67
N TYR A 56 -6.72 9.48 -13.46
CA TYR A 56 -6.09 10.34 -12.46
C TYR A 56 -5.17 11.40 -13.08
N THR A 57 -5.35 11.70 -14.36
CA THR A 57 -4.53 12.65 -15.15
C THR A 57 -4.48 14.07 -14.58
N ASN A 58 -5.47 14.45 -13.77
CA ASN A 58 -5.61 15.79 -13.20
C ASN A 58 -5.17 15.90 -11.73
N PHE A 59 -4.68 14.83 -11.11
CA PHE A 59 -4.21 14.91 -9.73
C PHE A 59 -2.94 15.76 -9.65
N MET A 60 -2.97 16.81 -8.82
CA MET A 60 -1.80 17.60 -8.52
C MET A 60 -1.89 18.16 -7.10
N ALA A 61 -0.81 18.00 -6.34
CA ALA A 61 -0.73 18.48 -4.97
C ALA A 61 0.66 19.01 -4.65
N VAL A 62 0.71 19.97 -3.73
CA VAL A 62 1.93 20.48 -3.13
C VAL A 62 1.88 20.17 -1.65
N VAL A 63 2.94 19.55 -1.15
CA VAL A 63 3.00 19.04 0.22
C VAL A 63 4.21 19.58 0.94
N GLN A 64 3.97 20.09 2.15
CA GLN A 64 5.01 20.45 3.10
C GLN A 64 5.12 19.34 4.14
N SER A 65 6.27 18.69 4.19
CA SER A 65 6.60 17.62 5.14
C SER A 65 8.09 17.63 5.44
N ARG A 66 8.48 17.22 6.65
CA ARG A 66 9.89 17.06 7.05
C ARG A 66 10.52 15.76 6.56
N ILE A 67 9.70 14.82 6.11
CA ILE A 67 10.11 13.52 5.59
C ILE A 67 9.45 13.27 4.23
N PRO A 68 10.06 12.44 3.36
CA PRO A 68 9.41 12.01 2.14
C PRO A 68 8.17 11.16 2.48
N VAL A 69 7.07 11.43 1.77
CA VAL A 69 5.81 10.69 1.90
C VAL A 69 5.27 10.34 0.53
N VAL A 70 4.44 9.31 0.48
CA VAL A 70 3.63 8.94 -0.68
C VAL A 70 2.17 9.20 -0.32
N PHE A 71 1.38 9.67 -1.28
CA PHE A 71 -0.06 9.78 -1.12
C PHE A 71 -0.75 8.52 -1.60
N ARG A 72 -1.22 7.72 -0.65
CA ARG A 72 -2.10 6.57 -0.87
C ARG A 72 -3.49 7.04 -1.25
N TYR A 73 -3.95 6.67 -2.44
CA TYR A 73 -5.16 7.21 -3.04
C TYR A 73 -6.26 6.16 -3.17
N LEU A 74 -5.93 4.96 -3.65
CA LEU A 74 -6.88 3.87 -3.88
C LEU A 74 -6.26 2.52 -3.51
N VAL A 75 -7.13 1.53 -3.32
CA VAL A 75 -6.73 0.13 -3.17
C VAL A 75 -7.50 -0.80 -4.08
N PHE A 76 -6.88 -1.93 -4.37
CA PHE A 76 -7.40 -2.97 -5.25
C PHE A 76 -7.13 -4.35 -4.64
N ASN A 77 -8.06 -5.27 -4.88
CA ASN A 77 -7.99 -6.62 -4.32
C ASN A 77 -7.95 -7.71 -5.39
N GLU A 78 -8.09 -7.37 -6.67
CA GLU A 78 -8.18 -8.33 -7.78
C GLU A 78 -7.33 -7.88 -8.97
N TYR A 79 -6.95 -8.84 -9.81
CA TYR A 79 -6.31 -8.58 -11.11
C TYR A 79 -7.08 -9.32 -12.20
N GLY A 80 -7.51 -8.59 -13.22
CA GLY A 80 -8.27 -9.15 -14.33
C GLY A 80 -8.17 -8.28 -15.57
N ASN A 81 -8.17 -8.89 -16.75
CA ASN A 81 -8.09 -8.19 -18.03
C ASN A 81 -6.90 -7.20 -18.13
N GLY A 82 -5.77 -7.52 -17.50
CA GLY A 82 -4.57 -6.68 -17.53
C GLY A 82 -4.62 -5.44 -16.61
N THR A 83 -5.62 -5.34 -15.73
CA THR A 83 -5.77 -4.21 -14.80
C THR A 83 -6.06 -4.68 -13.37
N MET A 84 -5.87 -3.77 -12.41
CA MET A 84 -6.25 -3.96 -11.01
C MET A 84 -7.68 -3.51 -10.80
N ILE A 85 -8.43 -4.33 -10.07
CA ILE A 85 -9.85 -4.14 -9.84
C ILE A 85 -10.14 -4.24 -8.34
N ASN A 86 -11.01 -3.36 -7.85
CA ASN A 86 -11.65 -3.50 -6.56
C ASN A 86 -13.01 -4.18 -6.76
N THR A 87 -13.11 -5.44 -6.37
CA THR A 87 -14.35 -6.23 -6.46
C THR A 87 -15.12 -6.26 -5.14
N LEU A 88 -14.53 -5.72 -4.07
CA LEU A 88 -15.18 -5.65 -2.76
C LEU A 88 -16.12 -4.44 -2.72
N PRO A 89 -17.33 -4.60 -2.14
CA PRO A 89 -18.18 -3.43 -1.89
C PRO A 89 -17.48 -2.48 -0.95
N LEU A 90 -17.47 -1.18 -1.27
CA LEU A 90 -16.99 -0.15 -0.37
C LEU A 90 -18.12 0.41 0.51
N ILE A 91 -17.78 0.65 1.76
CA ILE A 91 -18.70 0.67 2.88
C ILE A 91 -18.33 1.77 3.84
N THR A 92 -19.26 2.66 4.18
CA THR A 92 -18.95 3.73 5.14
C THR A 92 -18.98 3.19 6.56
N VAL A 93 -17.88 3.33 7.31
CA VAL A 93 -17.77 2.86 8.70
C VAL A 93 -17.58 3.95 9.74
N ASN A 94 -17.12 5.13 9.33
CA ASN A 94 -16.91 6.27 10.24
C ASN A 94 -17.16 7.57 9.49
N GLU A 95 -17.82 8.51 10.17
CA GLU A 95 -18.15 9.85 9.68
C GLU A 95 -17.71 10.86 10.73
N SER A 96 -16.79 11.75 10.37
CA SER A 96 -16.27 12.76 11.29
C SER A 96 -15.61 13.93 10.54
N THR A 97 -15.57 15.10 11.16
CA THR A 97 -14.78 16.24 10.68
C THR A 97 -13.27 16.08 10.92
N SER A 98 -12.89 15.16 11.81
CA SER A 98 -11.52 14.74 12.08
C SER A 98 -11.47 13.21 12.14
N LEU A 99 -10.65 12.60 11.29
CA LEU A 99 -10.66 11.16 11.07
C LEU A 99 -9.27 10.56 11.32
N THR A 100 -9.18 9.57 12.22
CA THR A 100 -7.94 8.81 12.46
C THR A 100 -8.03 7.45 11.79
N ILE A 101 -7.10 7.16 10.89
CA ILE A 101 -6.94 5.88 10.21
C ILE A 101 -5.80 5.08 10.87
N PRO A 102 -6.09 3.96 11.55
CA PRO A 102 -5.08 3.06 12.09
C PRO A 102 -4.59 2.09 11.02
N LEU A 103 -3.32 2.17 10.65
CA LEU A 103 -2.70 1.33 9.62
C LEU A 103 -1.83 0.22 10.22
N SER A 104 -1.01 0.53 11.22
CA SER A 104 -0.05 -0.43 11.78
C SER A 104 0.42 -0.08 13.20
N GLY A 105 1.13 -1.01 13.83
CA GLY A 105 1.74 -0.84 15.15
C GLY A 105 3.27 -0.90 15.09
N GLY A 106 3.94 -0.17 15.98
CA GLY A 106 5.39 -0.28 16.12
C GLY A 106 5.95 0.42 17.34
N TYR A 107 7.28 0.33 17.51
CA TYR A 107 8.02 1.10 18.52
C TYR A 107 8.86 2.22 17.89
N ASP A 108 9.38 3.12 18.75
CA ASP A 108 10.19 4.28 18.36
C ASP A 108 9.46 5.16 17.32
N CYS A 109 8.20 5.49 17.65
CA CYS A 109 7.33 6.23 16.76
C CYS A 109 7.59 7.73 16.86
N SER A 110 7.75 8.37 15.70
CA SER A 110 7.86 9.82 15.57
C SER A 110 6.62 10.39 14.86
N SER A 111 6.10 11.51 15.38
CA SER A 111 4.97 12.22 14.76
C SER A 111 5.46 13.26 13.76
N TYR A 112 4.82 13.31 12.60
CA TYR A 112 5.10 14.25 11.52
C TYR A 112 3.83 14.99 11.12
N VAL A 113 3.94 16.29 10.96
CA VAL A 113 2.88 17.11 10.38
C VAL A 113 3.09 17.14 8.87
N VAL A 114 2.03 16.81 8.14
CA VAL A 114 2.00 16.86 6.68
C VAL A 114 0.90 17.82 6.28
N ASN A 115 1.22 18.85 5.52
CA ASN A 115 0.24 19.81 5.02
C ASN A 115 0.17 19.70 3.51
N ALA A 116 -1.02 19.42 2.99
CA ALA A 116 -1.27 19.22 1.57
C ALA A 116 -2.19 20.31 1.03
N THR A 117 -1.81 20.86 -0.13
CA THR A 117 -2.66 21.73 -0.95
C THR A 117 -2.90 21.03 -2.28
N PHE A 118 -4.16 20.81 -2.61
CA PHE A 118 -4.61 20.20 -3.86
C PHE A 118 -4.91 21.30 -4.87
N LEU A 119 -4.25 21.27 -6.03
CA LEU A 119 -4.45 22.29 -7.07
C LEU A 119 -5.76 22.06 -7.82
N THR A 120 -6.23 20.82 -7.85
CA THR A 120 -7.55 20.42 -8.29
C THR A 120 -8.36 20.00 -7.06
N PRO A 121 -9.52 20.63 -6.78
CA PRO A 121 -10.36 20.19 -5.67
C PRO A 121 -10.66 18.69 -5.78
N THR A 122 -10.42 17.95 -4.69
CA THR A 122 -10.55 16.49 -4.69
C THR A 122 -11.56 16.03 -3.66
N GLN A 123 -12.34 15.01 -4.04
CA GLN A 123 -13.28 14.36 -3.12
C GLN A 123 -12.64 13.16 -2.42
N ILE A 124 -11.77 12.43 -3.13
CA ILE A 124 -10.97 11.36 -2.53
C ILE A 124 -9.78 12.03 -1.84
N VAL A 125 -9.67 11.83 -0.53
CA VAL A 125 -8.64 12.45 0.30
C VAL A 125 -7.47 11.48 0.44
N PRO A 126 -6.31 11.73 -0.20
CA PRO A 126 -5.17 10.83 -0.12
C PRO A 126 -4.61 10.76 1.31
N ILE A 127 -4.17 9.57 1.70
CA ILE A 127 -3.55 9.33 3.00
C ILE A 127 -2.02 9.41 2.84
N PRO A 128 -1.31 10.30 3.53
CA PRO A 128 0.14 10.29 3.54
C PRO A 128 0.65 9.04 4.26
N VAL A 129 1.54 8.30 3.61
CA VAL A 129 2.17 7.09 4.13
C VAL A 129 3.66 7.03 3.79
N VAL A 130 4.39 6.16 4.48
CA VAL A 130 5.74 5.75 4.08
C VAL A 130 5.69 4.35 3.50
N ILE A 131 6.48 4.11 2.46
CA ILE A 131 6.60 2.80 1.82
C ILE A 131 8.06 2.35 1.85
N ASN A 132 8.29 1.06 2.08
CA ASN A 132 9.64 0.48 2.07
C ASN A 132 10.04 0.23 0.61
N GLN A 133 11.10 0.90 0.16
CA GLN A 133 11.61 0.79 -1.22
C GLN A 133 12.70 -0.27 -1.36
N GLU A 134 13.34 -0.63 -0.25
CA GLU A 134 14.36 -1.66 -0.19
C GLU A 134 14.10 -2.60 0.99
N PRO A 135 14.42 -3.90 0.85
CA PRO A 135 14.36 -4.83 1.96
C PRO A 135 15.55 -4.65 2.92
N PRO A 136 15.41 -4.97 4.22
CA PRO A 136 14.18 -5.44 4.86
C PRO A 136 13.21 -4.28 5.18
N ILE A 137 11.93 -4.62 5.35
CA ILE A 137 10.90 -3.71 5.85
C ILE A 137 11.30 -3.24 7.26
N THR A 138 11.47 -1.92 7.39
CA THR A 138 11.93 -1.26 8.61
C THR A 138 11.02 -0.13 9.04
N TYR A 139 10.27 0.52 8.16
CA TYR A 139 9.40 1.63 8.53
C TYR A 139 7.93 1.30 8.37
N PHE A 140 7.12 1.76 9.31
CA PHE A 140 5.69 1.47 9.38
C PHE A 140 4.93 2.77 9.64
N THR A 141 3.96 3.09 8.79
CA THR A 141 2.97 4.12 9.11
C THR A 141 2.00 3.54 10.14
N SER A 142 1.92 4.17 11.31
CA SER A 142 1.06 3.69 12.39
C SER A 142 -0.35 4.29 12.29
N ASN A 143 -0.54 5.52 12.77
CA ASN A 143 -1.81 6.23 12.67
C ASN A 143 -1.65 7.47 11.79
N VAL A 144 -2.66 7.76 10.99
CA VAL A 144 -2.78 9.01 10.25
C VAL A 144 -4.08 9.69 10.69
N THR A 145 -3.97 10.90 11.22
CA THR A 145 -5.14 11.71 11.61
C THR A 145 -5.28 12.89 10.67
N ILE A 146 -6.42 13.01 10.01
CA ILE A 146 -6.80 14.19 9.25
C ILE A 146 -7.38 15.19 10.24
N VAL A 147 -6.60 16.22 10.55
CA VAL A 147 -6.93 17.20 11.61
C VAL A 147 -7.86 18.28 11.10
N LYS A 148 -7.67 18.69 9.84
CA LYS A 148 -8.41 19.80 9.24
C LYS A 148 -8.44 19.67 7.72
N THR A 149 -9.55 20.06 7.12
CA THR A 149 -9.70 20.27 5.68
C THR A 149 -10.15 21.70 5.37
N SER A 150 -9.98 22.10 4.11
CA SER A 150 -10.55 23.33 3.55
C SER A 150 -11.26 23.04 2.22
N PRO A 151 -12.56 23.36 2.07
CA PRO A 151 -13.47 23.74 3.15
C PRO A 151 -13.56 22.65 4.22
N THR A 152 -14.02 23.03 5.41
CA THR A 152 -14.34 22.06 6.47
C THR A 152 -15.54 21.25 6.02
N THR A 153 -15.40 19.92 6.06
CA THR A 153 -16.39 18.98 5.53
C THR A 153 -16.33 17.68 6.32
N GLU A 154 -17.42 16.92 6.31
CA GLU A 154 -17.41 15.57 6.87
C GLU A 154 -16.54 14.63 6.02
N LEU A 155 -15.84 13.72 6.71
CA LEU A 155 -14.99 12.70 6.13
C LEU A 155 -15.58 11.33 6.43
N MET A 156 -15.75 10.55 5.37
CA MET A 156 -16.21 9.17 5.39
C MET A 156 -15.01 8.23 5.22
N LEU A 157 -14.84 7.29 6.13
CA LEU A 157 -13.92 6.15 5.94
C LEU A 157 -14.66 5.02 5.25
N LEU A 158 -14.16 4.63 4.08
CA LEU A 158 -14.66 3.50 3.32
C LEU A 158 -13.82 2.26 3.53
N GLU A 159 -14.46 1.20 4.03
CA GLU A 159 -13.91 -0.14 4.12
C GLU A 159 -14.54 -1.07 3.07
N PRO A 160 -13.96 -2.23 2.74
CA PRO A 160 -12.59 -2.60 3.04
C PRO A 160 -11.65 -1.79 2.15
N GLY A 161 -10.68 -1.09 2.75
CA GLY A 161 -9.69 -0.38 1.95
C GLY A 161 -9.07 0.86 2.57
N ASP A 162 -9.60 1.33 3.69
CA ASP A 162 -9.20 2.60 4.29
C ASP A 162 -9.18 3.75 3.26
N ILE A 163 -10.23 3.88 2.44
CA ILE A 163 -10.35 4.97 1.46
C ILE A 163 -11.12 6.12 2.11
N VAL A 164 -10.58 7.34 2.07
CA VAL A 164 -11.25 8.50 2.67
C VAL A 164 -11.93 9.33 1.60
N ILE A 165 -13.21 9.62 1.82
CA ILE A 165 -14.01 10.51 0.98
C ILE A 165 -14.46 11.71 1.78
N ALA A 166 -14.29 12.90 1.23
CA ALA A 166 -14.89 14.11 1.72
C ALA A 166 -16.30 14.28 1.15
N GLU A 167 -17.27 14.67 1.97
CA GLU A 167 -18.62 14.99 1.51
C GLU A 167 -18.59 16.07 0.41
N THR A 168 -17.80 17.11 0.61
CA THR A 168 -17.55 18.17 -0.39
C THR A 168 -16.07 18.19 -0.83
N PRO A 169 -15.76 18.45 -2.12
CA PRO A 169 -14.38 18.49 -2.58
C PRO A 169 -13.51 19.50 -1.83
N ILE A 170 -12.31 19.07 -1.44
CA ILE A 170 -11.36 19.86 -0.65
C ILE A 170 -10.18 20.36 -1.48
N THR A 171 -9.63 21.52 -1.09
CA THR A 171 -8.42 22.13 -1.68
C THR A 171 -7.22 22.04 -0.74
N SER A 172 -7.40 21.71 0.54
CA SER A 172 -6.29 21.41 1.43
C SER A 172 -6.68 20.47 2.55
N ALA A 173 -5.67 19.77 3.09
CA ALA A 173 -5.79 18.91 4.25
C ALA A 173 -4.50 18.96 5.10
N SER A 174 -4.66 18.94 6.42
CA SER A 174 -3.57 18.86 7.39
C SER A 174 -3.65 17.52 8.12
N TYR A 175 -2.51 16.84 8.18
CA TYR A 175 -2.40 15.50 8.73
C TYR A 175 -1.38 15.46 9.87
N ILE A 176 -1.64 14.61 10.85
CA ILE A 176 -0.65 14.11 11.80
C ILE A 176 -0.42 12.63 11.47
N MET A 177 0.79 12.28 11.04
CA MET A 177 1.19 10.91 10.70
C MET A 177 2.23 10.42 11.70
N TYR A 178 2.11 9.18 12.16
CA TYR A 178 3.12 8.50 12.97
C TYR A 178 3.91 7.50 12.13
N VAL A 179 5.25 7.57 12.21
CA VAL A 179 6.17 6.62 11.56
C VAL A 179 6.99 5.91 12.62
N CYS A 180 7.01 4.58 12.59
CA CYS A 180 7.69 3.70 13.56
C CYS A 180 8.73 2.80 12.87
N ARG A 181 9.64 2.18 13.63
CA ARG A 181 10.84 1.47 13.09
C ARG A 181 10.83 -0.06 13.14
N LYS A 182 9.84 -0.68 13.77
CA LYS A 182 9.65 -2.14 13.80
C LYS A 182 8.27 -2.43 14.37
N LEU A 183 7.66 -3.49 13.86
CA LEU A 183 6.41 -4.02 14.39
C LEU A 183 6.55 -4.39 15.87
N ASN A 184 5.56 -3.98 16.65
CA ASN A 184 5.34 -4.47 18.00
C ASN A 184 4.82 -5.92 17.96
N GLU A 185 4.76 -6.60 19.10
CA GLU A 185 3.85 -7.75 19.23
C GLU A 185 2.40 -7.29 19.02
N ALA A 186 1.51 -8.23 18.65
CA ALA A 186 0.16 -8.06 18.12
C ALA A 186 -0.44 -6.64 18.25
N PHE A 187 -0.58 -5.94 17.12
CA PHE A 187 -1.27 -4.66 17.07
C PHE A 187 -2.77 -4.86 17.28
N GLU A 188 -3.28 -4.42 18.43
CA GLU A 188 -4.70 -4.47 18.80
C GLU A 188 -5.54 -3.32 18.21
N GLY A 189 -5.07 -2.63 17.17
CA GLY A 189 -5.93 -1.67 16.47
C GLY A 189 -7.09 -2.44 15.86
N TYR A 190 -8.34 -2.13 16.27
CA TYR A 190 -9.61 -2.76 15.88
C TYR A 190 -9.43 -3.80 14.78
N ASN A 191 -9.00 -5.02 15.15
CA ASN A 191 -8.59 -6.11 14.26
C ASN A 191 -9.23 -5.92 12.90
N LEU A 192 -8.50 -5.33 11.94
CA LEU A 192 -9.07 -4.78 10.71
C LEU A 192 -9.96 -5.87 10.10
N ILE A 193 -11.26 -5.76 10.35
CA ILE A 193 -12.21 -6.89 10.25
C ILE A 193 -12.18 -7.46 8.83
N TYR A 194 -11.75 -6.62 7.89
CA TYR A 194 -11.69 -6.88 6.48
C TYR A 194 -10.33 -7.34 5.95
N ALA A 195 -9.28 -7.40 6.77
CA ALA A 195 -7.97 -7.83 6.29
C ALA A 195 -8.06 -9.22 5.65
N MET A 196 -8.79 -10.15 6.30
CA MET A 196 -9.01 -11.52 5.81
C MET A 196 -9.75 -11.59 4.48
N VAL A 197 -10.55 -10.58 4.11
CA VAL A 197 -11.24 -10.52 2.81
C VAL A 197 -10.22 -10.47 1.66
N TYR A 198 -9.03 -9.93 1.92
CA TYR A 198 -7.90 -9.93 0.98
C TYR A 198 -7.12 -11.25 0.93
N LEU A 199 -7.65 -12.36 1.47
CA LEU A 199 -7.18 -13.71 1.13
C LEU A 199 -7.94 -14.32 -0.05
N GLY A 200 -8.97 -13.62 -0.55
CA GLY A 200 -9.74 -14.06 -1.72
C GLY A 200 -8.84 -14.39 -2.92
N PRO A 201 -9.23 -15.39 -3.75
CA PRO A 201 -8.45 -15.83 -4.89
C PRO A 201 -8.28 -14.67 -5.88
N ILE A 202 -7.09 -14.56 -6.46
CA ILE A 202 -6.80 -13.62 -7.55
C ILE A 202 -6.83 -14.40 -8.86
N ASN A 203 -7.47 -13.85 -9.88
CA ASN A 203 -7.68 -14.47 -11.17
C ASN A 203 -6.43 -14.36 -12.06
N ILE A 204 -5.37 -15.08 -11.68
CA ILE A 204 -4.16 -15.24 -12.49
C ILE A 204 -3.86 -16.72 -12.72
N ASN A 205 -3.26 -17.04 -13.87
CA ASN A 205 -2.99 -18.41 -14.27
C ASN A 205 -1.58 -18.85 -13.84
N VAL A 206 -1.33 -18.85 -12.53
CA VAL A 206 -0.03 -19.17 -11.94
C VAL A 206 -0.11 -20.43 -11.07
N THR A 207 0.70 -21.45 -11.37
CA THR A 207 0.77 -22.67 -10.56
C THR A 207 1.60 -22.46 -9.29
N GLU A 208 1.29 -23.17 -8.20
CA GLU A 208 2.10 -23.16 -6.97
C GLU A 208 3.57 -23.52 -7.23
N SER A 209 3.83 -24.46 -8.14
CA SER A 209 5.19 -24.84 -8.54
C SER A 209 5.98 -23.68 -9.17
N SER A 210 5.30 -22.75 -9.83
CA SER A 210 5.90 -21.58 -10.48
C SER A 210 6.25 -20.47 -9.50
N ILE A 211 5.78 -20.57 -8.24
CA ILE A 211 6.09 -19.62 -7.17
C ILE A 211 6.85 -20.26 -6.01
N ALA A 212 7.06 -21.58 -6.02
CA ALA A 212 7.75 -22.30 -4.94
C ALA A 212 9.19 -21.81 -4.67
N HIS A 213 9.81 -21.10 -5.62
CA HIS A 213 11.15 -20.50 -5.45
C HIS A 213 11.14 -19.11 -4.81
N LEU A 214 9.95 -18.50 -4.62
CA LEU A 214 9.79 -17.16 -4.08
C LEU A 214 9.81 -17.12 -2.54
N PRO A 215 9.29 -18.12 -1.81
CA PRO A 215 9.44 -18.19 -0.36
C PRO A 215 10.35 -19.35 0.08
N GLY A 216 11.14 -19.08 1.11
CA GLY A 216 11.61 -20.11 2.02
C GLY A 216 10.47 -20.45 3.00
N ALA A 217 10.41 -21.70 3.45
CA ALA A 217 9.38 -22.23 4.35
C ALA A 217 8.80 -21.20 5.35
N ILE A 218 7.47 -21.06 5.37
CA ILE A 218 6.74 -20.29 6.39
C ILE A 218 6.92 -20.98 7.73
N ASN A 219 7.99 -20.65 8.44
CA ASN A 219 8.08 -20.92 9.86
C ASN A 219 7.58 -19.67 10.58
N ASN A 220 6.31 -19.67 10.99
CA ASN A 220 5.65 -18.83 12.00
C ASN A 220 5.88 -17.30 12.02
N ASN A 221 6.55 -16.70 11.03
CA ASN A 221 6.83 -15.26 11.00
C ASN A 221 6.46 -14.68 9.64
N GLU A 222 5.26 -14.13 9.55
CA GLU A 222 4.69 -13.49 8.35
C GLU A 222 5.58 -12.36 7.82
N LEU A 223 6.11 -11.50 8.69
CA LEU A 223 7.02 -10.42 8.28
C LEU A 223 8.29 -10.96 7.63
N ARG A 224 8.78 -12.14 8.04
CA ARG A 224 9.92 -12.79 7.38
C ARG A 224 9.53 -13.23 5.97
N ALA A 225 8.38 -13.87 5.81
CA ALA A 225 7.87 -14.30 4.50
C ALA A 225 7.66 -13.09 3.56
N ILE A 226 7.10 -11.99 4.06
CA ILE A 226 6.94 -10.75 3.30
C ILE A 226 8.31 -10.22 2.83
N ASN A 227 9.31 -10.19 3.73
CA ASN A 227 10.65 -9.76 3.39
C ASN A 227 11.34 -10.68 2.37
N GLU A 228 11.11 -12.00 2.42
CA GLU A 228 11.67 -12.94 1.45
C GLU A 228 11.08 -12.71 0.05
N VAL A 229 9.75 -12.54 -0.06
CA VAL A 229 9.09 -12.19 -1.33
C VAL A 229 9.63 -10.87 -1.86
N PHE A 230 9.72 -9.84 -1.01
CA PHE A 230 10.25 -8.53 -1.35
C PHE A 230 11.70 -8.62 -1.85
N GLN A 231 12.56 -9.35 -1.14
CA GLN A 231 13.95 -9.57 -1.54
C GLN A 231 14.07 -10.32 -2.87
N LYS A 232 13.24 -11.33 -3.13
CA LYS A 232 13.32 -12.11 -4.37
C LYS A 232 12.93 -11.30 -5.59
N LEU A 233 11.90 -10.47 -5.49
CA LEU A 233 11.43 -9.63 -6.60
C LEU A 233 12.37 -8.46 -6.88
N VAL A 234 12.98 -7.87 -5.84
CA VAL A 234 13.88 -6.72 -5.99
C VAL A 234 15.34 -7.11 -6.22
N GLY A 235 15.79 -8.26 -5.70
CA GLY A 235 17.20 -8.67 -5.59
C GLY A 235 17.91 -9.11 -6.88
N GLY A 236 17.42 -8.73 -8.06
CA GLY A 236 18.17 -8.82 -9.34
C GLY A 236 17.86 -10.02 -10.24
N GLY A 237 16.97 -10.93 -9.82
CA GLY A 237 16.45 -12.01 -10.70
C GLY A 237 15.37 -11.57 -11.67
N TYR A 238 14.79 -10.39 -11.42
CA TYR A 238 13.71 -9.80 -12.19
C TYR A 238 14.07 -8.41 -12.70
N ARG A 239 13.42 -8.00 -13.80
CA ARG A 239 13.65 -6.73 -14.47
C ARG A 239 12.33 -6.04 -14.80
N LEU A 240 12.25 -4.77 -14.41
CA LEU A 240 11.12 -3.89 -14.72
C LEU A 240 11.14 -3.47 -16.20
N VAL A 241 9.97 -3.53 -16.85
CA VAL A 241 9.73 -3.09 -18.24
C VAL A 241 8.46 -2.24 -18.34
N ASN A 242 8.33 -1.45 -19.42
CA ASN A 242 7.25 -0.46 -19.58
C ASN A 242 5.93 -1.03 -20.13
N TYR A 243 5.84 -2.33 -20.37
CA TYR A 243 4.62 -2.98 -20.87
C TYR A 243 4.27 -4.18 -19.99
N SER A 244 2.98 -4.35 -19.70
CA SER A 244 2.51 -5.56 -19.03
C SER A 244 2.44 -6.70 -20.04
N ALA A 245 3.06 -7.82 -19.70
CA ALA A 245 2.93 -9.08 -20.41
C ALA A 245 2.18 -10.14 -19.58
N GLY A 246 1.63 -9.71 -18.44
CA GLY A 246 0.97 -10.55 -17.45
C GLY A 246 1.93 -11.06 -16.35
N PRO A 247 1.38 -11.34 -15.16
CA PRO A 247 2.14 -11.88 -14.02
C PRO A 247 2.77 -13.26 -14.33
N GLU A 248 2.15 -14.06 -15.19
CA GLU A 248 2.70 -15.35 -15.62
C GLU A 248 3.99 -15.16 -16.41
N ASN A 249 4.05 -14.15 -17.28
CA ASN A 249 5.25 -13.87 -18.04
C ASN A 249 6.37 -13.31 -17.18
N LEU A 250 6.06 -12.53 -16.14
CA LEU A 250 7.05 -12.10 -15.15
C LEU A 250 7.74 -13.31 -14.52
N LEU A 251 6.97 -14.29 -14.05
CA LEU A 251 7.52 -15.50 -13.43
C LEU A 251 8.35 -16.36 -14.40
N ARG A 252 7.96 -16.44 -15.67
CA ARG A 252 8.67 -17.25 -16.68
C ARG A 252 9.91 -16.57 -17.27
N SER A 253 9.84 -15.27 -17.55
CA SER A 253 10.86 -14.54 -18.30
C SER A 253 11.76 -13.66 -17.43
N GLY A 254 11.38 -13.45 -16.16
CA GLY A 254 12.01 -12.48 -15.28
C GLY A 254 11.69 -11.03 -15.64
N LYS A 255 10.78 -10.75 -16.58
CA LYS A 255 10.45 -9.40 -17.05
C LYS A 255 8.97 -9.09 -16.90
N GLY A 256 8.65 -7.95 -16.30
CA GLY A 256 7.27 -7.50 -16.15
C GLY A 256 7.17 -6.01 -15.86
N SER A 257 5.97 -5.47 -15.99
CA SER A 257 5.59 -4.13 -15.58
C SER A 257 5.37 -4.03 -14.08
N ILE A 258 5.26 -2.79 -13.57
CA ILE A 258 4.92 -2.54 -12.15
C ILE A 258 3.66 -3.34 -11.75
N MET A 259 2.67 -3.41 -12.64
CA MET A 259 1.45 -4.18 -12.42
C MET A 259 1.72 -5.67 -12.23
N ASP A 260 2.59 -6.24 -13.05
CA ASP A 260 2.92 -7.66 -13.00
C ASP A 260 3.64 -8.00 -11.68
N PHE A 261 4.54 -7.11 -11.23
CA PHE A 261 5.26 -7.28 -9.96
C PHE A 261 4.33 -7.22 -8.75
N VAL A 262 3.48 -6.19 -8.67
CA VAL A 262 2.48 -6.02 -7.60
C VAL A 262 1.52 -7.19 -7.59
N THR A 263 1.02 -7.61 -8.77
CA THR A 263 0.12 -8.76 -8.87
C THR A 263 0.78 -10.06 -8.40
N VAL A 264 2.05 -10.31 -8.79
CA VAL A 264 2.78 -11.50 -8.35
C VAL A 264 3.04 -11.48 -6.84
N ALA A 265 3.51 -10.37 -6.27
CA ALA A 265 3.75 -10.27 -4.84
C ALA A 265 2.47 -10.47 -4.03
N MET A 266 1.39 -9.75 -4.39
CA MET A 266 0.07 -9.93 -3.80
C MET A 266 -0.39 -11.39 -3.86
N TYR A 267 -0.32 -12.03 -5.03
CA TYR A 267 -0.72 -13.43 -5.21
C TYR A 267 0.07 -14.40 -4.35
N VAL A 268 1.40 -14.29 -4.39
CA VAL A 268 2.30 -15.15 -3.61
C VAL A 268 1.96 -15.04 -2.12
N LEU A 269 1.83 -13.83 -1.60
CA LEU A 269 1.48 -13.63 -0.19
C LEU A 269 0.14 -14.26 0.19
N ARG A 270 -0.89 -14.12 -0.67
CA ARG A 270 -2.20 -14.73 -0.42
C ARG A 270 -2.19 -16.25 -0.45
N VAL A 271 -1.45 -16.88 -1.38
CA VAL A 271 -1.25 -18.35 -1.39
C VAL A 271 -0.65 -18.82 -0.06
N TYR A 272 0.19 -17.99 0.54
CA TYR A 272 0.85 -18.25 1.81
C TYR A 272 0.04 -17.81 3.05
N GLY A 273 -1.24 -17.48 2.88
CA GLY A 273 -2.14 -17.14 3.98
C GLY A 273 -1.84 -15.78 4.62
N ILE A 274 -1.14 -14.90 3.90
CA ILE A 274 -0.89 -13.52 4.31
C ILE A 274 -1.84 -12.63 3.51
N PRO A 275 -2.80 -11.94 4.16
CA PRO A 275 -3.69 -11.05 3.44
C PRO A 275 -2.89 -9.91 2.80
N ALA A 276 -3.15 -9.66 1.52
CA ALA A 276 -2.38 -8.68 0.75
C ALA A 276 -3.27 -7.95 -0.26
N ARG A 277 -3.05 -6.65 -0.43
CA ARG A 277 -3.77 -5.79 -1.38
C ARG A 277 -2.81 -4.86 -2.09
N ALA A 278 -3.17 -4.45 -3.29
CA ALA A 278 -2.43 -3.43 -4.00
C ALA A 278 -2.97 -2.05 -3.63
N ALA A 279 -2.08 -1.06 -3.58
CA ALA A 279 -2.43 0.33 -3.41
C ALA A 279 -1.87 1.16 -4.57
N PHE A 280 -2.66 2.14 -5.01
CA PHE A 280 -2.26 3.15 -5.97
C PHE A 280 -2.17 4.51 -5.29
N GLY A 281 -1.20 5.30 -5.73
CA GLY A 281 -0.97 6.62 -5.18
C GLY A 281 0.03 7.41 -5.99
N PHE A 282 0.58 8.43 -5.35
CA PHE A 282 1.51 9.36 -5.98
C PHE A 282 2.72 9.58 -5.08
N TYR A 283 3.93 9.60 -5.65
CA TYR A 283 5.13 9.99 -4.91
C TYR A 283 5.46 11.47 -5.15
N GLY A 284 6.06 12.12 -4.14
CA GLY A 284 6.42 13.53 -4.25
C GLY A 284 7.81 13.73 -4.86
N VAL A 285 7.95 14.65 -5.81
CA VAL A 285 9.24 15.17 -6.27
C VAL A 285 9.61 16.38 -5.42
N TYR A 286 10.76 16.33 -4.74
CA TYR A 286 11.20 17.42 -3.88
C TYR A 286 11.72 18.60 -4.71
N TYR A 287 11.12 19.77 -4.52
CA TYR A 287 11.49 21.01 -5.20
C TYR A 287 11.23 22.21 -4.28
N ASN A 288 12.25 23.06 -4.10
CA ASN A 288 12.18 24.30 -3.33
C ASN A 288 11.51 24.19 -1.94
N GLY A 289 11.91 23.18 -1.15
CA GLY A 289 11.39 23.00 0.22
C GLY A 289 10.03 22.30 0.32
N GLN A 290 9.47 21.83 -0.80
CA GLN A 290 8.16 21.19 -0.87
C GLN A 290 8.21 19.94 -1.74
N TYR A 291 7.25 19.04 -1.55
CA TYR A 291 7.05 17.88 -2.41
C TYR A 291 5.91 18.15 -3.39
N ILE A 292 6.18 18.02 -4.68
CA ILE A 292 5.21 18.18 -5.76
C ILE A 292 4.75 16.80 -6.21
N PHE A 293 3.45 16.58 -6.18
CA PHE A 293 2.79 15.36 -6.63
C PHE A 293 2.01 15.70 -7.90
N SER A 294 2.10 14.84 -8.91
CA SER A 294 1.38 15.00 -10.17
C SER A 294 0.89 13.65 -10.69
N SER A 295 0.00 13.67 -11.68
CA SER A 295 -0.45 12.46 -12.35
C SER A 295 0.67 11.62 -12.98
N SER A 296 1.81 12.23 -13.35
CA SER A 296 2.99 11.52 -13.85
C SER A 296 3.80 10.80 -12.76
N THR A 297 3.53 11.10 -11.48
CA THR A 297 4.19 10.47 -10.32
C THR A 297 3.39 9.29 -9.75
N GLY A 298 2.47 8.73 -10.55
CA GLY A 298 1.69 7.56 -10.17
C GLY A 298 2.58 6.38 -9.78
N LEU A 299 2.21 5.70 -8.68
CA LEU A 299 2.93 4.56 -8.13
C LEU A 299 1.94 3.49 -7.69
N LEU A 300 2.34 2.22 -7.86
CA LEU A 300 1.65 1.05 -7.34
C LEU A 300 2.58 0.30 -6.40
N TRP A 301 2.06 -0.17 -5.27
CA TRP A 301 2.79 -0.97 -4.29
C TRP A 301 1.85 -1.99 -3.63
N ASP A 302 2.42 -2.89 -2.84
CA ASP A 302 1.66 -3.86 -2.06
C ASP A 302 1.59 -3.48 -0.59
N GLU A 303 0.45 -3.79 0.01
CA GLU A 303 0.21 -3.74 1.44
C GLU A 303 -0.08 -5.16 1.91
N ALA A 304 0.72 -5.66 2.86
CA ALA A 304 0.52 -6.98 3.45
C ALA A 304 0.13 -6.85 4.93
N TYR A 305 -0.80 -7.67 5.38
CA TYR A 305 -1.28 -7.64 6.76
C TYR A 305 -0.49 -8.64 7.61
N THR A 306 0.19 -8.15 8.65
CA THR A 306 0.94 -8.99 9.59
C THR A 306 0.91 -8.43 10.99
N ASN A 307 0.83 -9.31 12.00
CA ASN A 307 0.83 -8.94 13.42
C ASN A 307 -0.17 -7.82 13.75
N GLY A 308 -1.34 -7.82 13.10
CA GLY A 308 -2.40 -6.85 13.32
C GLY A 308 -2.33 -5.58 12.45
N GLY A 309 -1.27 -5.34 11.68
CA GLY A 309 -1.10 -4.10 10.91
C GLY A 309 -0.72 -4.31 9.44
N TRP A 310 -1.02 -3.31 8.61
CA TRP A 310 -0.55 -3.23 7.23
C TRP A 310 0.92 -2.82 7.17
N VAL A 311 1.69 -3.50 6.34
CA VAL A 311 3.07 -3.15 6.00
C VAL A 311 3.14 -2.86 4.51
N MET A 312 3.73 -1.72 4.16
CA MET A 312 3.74 -1.21 2.79
C MET A 312 5.14 -1.35 2.21
N PHE A 313 5.25 -1.97 1.04
CA PHE A 313 6.52 -2.19 0.37
C PHE A 313 6.34 -2.15 -1.14
N LEU A 314 7.38 -1.69 -1.85
CA LEU A 314 7.38 -1.57 -3.29
C LEU A 314 8.01 -2.82 -3.91
N PRO A 315 7.24 -3.78 -4.45
CA PRO A 315 7.75 -5.08 -4.90
C PRO A 315 8.50 -5.03 -6.24
N THR A 316 8.95 -3.85 -6.68
CA THR A 316 9.60 -3.65 -7.98
C THR A 316 11.07 -3.31 -7.80
N PRO A 317 11.98 -3.87 -8.63
CA PRO A 317 13.37 -3.44 -8.62
C PRO A 317 13.47 -1.98 -9.06
N SER A 318 14.36 -1.22 -8.41
CA SER A 318 14.68 0.15 -8.81
C SER A 318 15.15 0.17 -10.27
N TYR A 319 14.61 1.06 -11.10
CA TYR A 319 15.23 1.38 -12.38
C TYR A 319 16.69 1.74 -12.10
N GLY A 320 17.62 1.12 -12.82
CA GLY A 320 19.05 1.42 -12.69
C GLY A 320 19.25 2.94 -12.61
N SER A 321 19.63 3.39 -11.42
CA SER A 321 20.24 4.68 -11.08
C SER A 321 19.96 5.84 -12.05
N SER A 322 18.73 6.37 -12.14
CA SER A 322 18.41 7.75 -12.59
C SER A 322 16.92 7.91 -12.96
N MET A 323 16.03 8.04 -11.97
CA MET A 323 14.74 8.77 -12.10
C MET A 323 13.97 8.84 -10.78
N LEU A 324 14.31 7.99 -9.81
CA LEU A 324 13.91 8.15 -8.41
C LEU A 324 14.98 8.98 -7.71
N GLY A 325 14.77 10.29 -7.61
CA GLY A 325 15.53 11.19 -6.75
C GLY A 325 15.27 10.94 -5.27
N PHE A 326 15.30 9.68 -4.83
CA PHE A 326 15.23 9.29 -3.43
C PHE A 326 16.66 8.96 -2.98
N GLY A 327 17.38 10.00 -2.57
CA GLY A 327 18.35 9.81 -1.52
C GLY A 327 17.58 9.75 -0.20
N TYR A 328 17.33 8.56 0.34
CA TYR A 328 17.41 8.42 1.79
C TYR A 328 18.88 8.58 2.16
N GLY A 329 19.36 9.82 2.07
CA GLY A 329 20.68 10.20 2.53
C GLY A 329 20.72 9.91 4.01
N GLN A 330 21.45 8.85 4.36
CA GLN A 330 22.26 8.77 5.56
C GLN A 330 21.72 9.57 6.75
N CYS A 331 20.76 9.00 7.47
CA CYS A 331 20.73 9.22 8.91
C CYS A 331 21.73 8.23 9.55
N VAL A 332 23.00 8.29 9.12
CA VAL A 332 24.11 7.66 9.81
C VAL A 332 24.71 8.75 10.70
N ILE A 333 24.42 8.60 11.98
CA ILE A 333 25.05 9.31 13.08
C ILE A 333 26.58 9.30 12.87
N PHE A 334 27.20 10.47 13.01
CA PHE A 334 28.65 10.65 13.02
C PHE A 334 29.35 9.63 13.91
N SER A 335 30.19 8.77 13.32
CA SER A 335 31.45 8.34 13.94
C SER A 335 32.38 7.70 12.90
N ASN A 336 33.41 8.45 12.52
CA ASN A 336 34.73 8.01 12.07
C ASN A 336 34.81 6.77 11.16
N CYS A 337 35.00 6.98 9.86
CA CYS A 337 35.83 6.07 9.07
C CYS A 337 36.79 6.87 8.18
N TRP A 338 38.06 6.67 8.51
CA TRP A 338 39.24 7.12 7.79
C TRP A 338 39.31 6.58 6.36
N LEU A 339 39.92 7.40 5.52
CA LEU A 339 40.52 7.08 4.22
C LEU A 339 41.23 5.71 4.20
N ASN A 340 40.96 4.87 3.19
CA ASN A 340 41.93 4.67 2.11
C ASN A 340 41.36 3.93 0.89
N PRO A 341 41.85 4.23 -0.34
CA PRO A 341 41.28 3.82 -1.62
C PRO A 341 42.07 2.67 -2.29
N ARG A 342 41.41 1.98 -3.22
CA ARG A 342 41.92 1.22 -4.40
C ARG A 342 40.68 0.50 -4.96
N SER A 343 40.26 0.57 -6.22
CA SER A 343 40.94 0.92 -7.46
C SER A 343 39.89 1.25 -8.54
N THR A 344 40.01 2.45 -9.11
CA THR A 344 39.90 2.87 -10.53
C THR A 344 39.26 1.93 -11.56
N LEU A 345 38.27 2.48 -12.29
CA LEU A 345 38.17 2.67 -13.76
C LEU A 345 36.66 2.74 -14.10
N GLY A 346 36.05 3.81 -14.60
CA GLY A 346 36.50 5.10 -15.10
C GLY A 346 35.48 5.53 -16.14
N TYR A 347 34.76 6.64 -15.93
CA TYR A 347 34.11 7.39 -17.01
C TYR A 347 33.96 8.86 -16.61
N TRP A 348 34.85 9.66 -17.21
CA TRP A 348 34.75 11.06 -17.61
C TRP A 348 33.67 11.95 -16.98
N LEU A 349 34.16 12.81 -16.08
CA LEU A 349 33.59 14.10 -15.73
C LEU A 349 33.49 15.01 -16.96
N PHE A 350 32.33 15.63 -17.17
CA PHE A 350 32.29 17.03 -17.59
C PHE A 350 31.51 17.82 -16.53
N ASN A 351 32.28 18.65 -15.85
CA ASN A 351 31.86 19.64 -14.88
C ASN A 351 31.90 20.98 -15.62
N ILE A 352 30.79 21.72 -15.68
CA ILE A 352 30.83 23.18 -15.84
C ILE A 352 29.82 23.75 -14.85
N CYS A 353 30.37 24.41 -13.84
CA CYS A 353 29.68 25.18 -12.81
C CYS A 353 29.17 26.53 -13.34
N ASP A 354 28.15 27.03 -12.65
CA ASP A 354 27.79 28.42 -12.34
C ASP A 354 27.66 29.47 -13.47
N HIS A 355 26.41 29.90 -13.67
CA HIS A 355 25.97 31.26 -13.32
C HIS A 355 24.51 31.27 -12.88
#